data_AF-A0A936RUP1-F1
#
_entry.id   AF-A0A936RUP1-F1
#
_cell.length_a   1.000
_cell.length_b   1.000
_cell.length_c   1.000
_cell.angle_alpha   90.00
_cell.angle_beta   90.00
_cell.angle_gamma   90.00
#
_symmetry.space_group_name_H-M   'P 1'
#
loop_
_entity.id
_entity.type
_entity.pdbx_description
1 polymer ?
#
loop_
_entity_poly.entity_id
_entity_poly.type
_entity_poly.pdbx_seq_one_letter_code
_entity_poly.pdbx_strand_id
1 'polypeptide(L)'
;MKTKLCGVEVLRFLTAVWVVSFHALPHYDAINAVDIGFFRGFIELGYFGVDVFFVLSGYVLARSYFSEKISPPKFLEVVLDRLIKIYVPYWIVFIATITVLPWLGWPELRNKEIVNSVFLATNVGNLLVIPPVWF
;
A
#
# COMPACT_ATOMS: atom_id res chain seq x y z
N MET A 1 -16.68 26.33 -0.39
CA MET A 1 -15.45 26.30 0.42
C MET A 1 -15.33 24.92 1.07
N LYS A 2 -14.40 24.05 0.64
CA LYS A 2 -14.23 22.72 1.26
C LYS A 2 -13.68 22.92 2.67
N THR A 3 -14.50 22.69 3.70
CA THR A 3 -14.05 22.77 5.10
C THR A 3 -13.02 21.68 5.37
N LYS A 4 -11.79 22.07 5.72
CA LYS A 4 -10.73 21.14 6.11
C LYS A 4 -11.12 20.42 7.40
N LEU A 5 -10.96 19.10 7.41
CA LEU A 5 -11.22 18.26 8.57
C LEU A 5 -9.88 17.92 9.23
N CYS A 6 -9.24 18.92 9.84
CA CYS A 6 -7.88 18.79 10.38
C CYS A 6 -7.74 17.59 11.33
N GLY A 7 -8.71 17.37 12.23
CA GLY A 7 -8.68 16.20 13.13
C GLY A 7 -8.74 14.85 12.40
N VAL A 8 -9.52 14.74 11.32
CA VAL A 8 -9.58 13.51 10.50
C VAL A 8 -8.28 13.30 9.74
N GLU A 9 -7.68 14.36 9.22
CA GLU A 9 -6.39 14.29 8.51
C GLU A 9 -5.25 13.87 9.47
N VAL A 10 -5.19 14.45 10.66
CA VAL A 10 -4.22 14.08 11.69
C VAL A 10 -4.41 12.64 12.14
N LEU A 11 -5.66 12.22 12.41
CA LEU A 11 -5.92 10.85 12.84
C LEU A 11 -5.53 9.84 11.75
N ARG A 12 -5.81 10.13 10.47
CA ARG A 12 -5.37 9.31 9.34
C ARG A 12 -3.85 9.19 9.28
N PHE A 13 -3.14 10.30 9.46
CA PHE A 13 -1.68 10.29 9.50
C PHE A 13 -1.16 9.39 10.62
N LEU A 14 -1.66 9.55 11.85
CA LEU A 14 -1.26 8.74 13.00
C LEU A 14 -1.55 7.25 12.77
N THR A 15 -2.73 6.90 12.25
CA THR A 15 -3.07 5.51 11.93
C THR A 15 -2.21 4.94 10.80
N ALA A 16 -1.87 5.75 9.79
CA ALA A 16 -1.01 5.30 8.70
C ALA A 16 0.41 4.98 9.19
N VAL A 17 0.97 5.84 10.04
CA VAL A 17 2.27 5.59 10.68
C VAL A 17 2.21 4.31 11.50
N TRP A 18 1.14 4.11 12.29
CA TRP A 18 0.98 2.92 13.11
C TRP A 18 0.91 1.62 12.28
N VAL A 19 0.15 1.63 11.18
CA VAL A 19 0.05 0.50 10.24
C VAL A 19 1.40 0.20 9.58
N VAL A 20 2.14 1.23 9.18
CA VAL A 20 3.48 1.06 8.60
C VAL A 20 4.45 0.48 9.63
N SER A 21 4.43 0.97 10.87
CA SER A 21 5.24 0.42 11.96
C SER A 21 4.92 -1.06 12.22
N PHE A 22 3.64 -1.43 12.19
CA PHE A 22 3.20 -2.82 12.34
C PHE A 22 3.74 -3.73 11.23
N HIS A 23 3.65 -3.33 9.96
CA HIS A 23 4.19 -4.14 8.85
C HIS A 23 5.72 -4.12 8.79
N ALA A 24 6.38 -3.09 9.31
CA ALA A 24 7.83 -3.01 9.36
C ALA A 24 8.43 -3.88 10.47
N LEU A 25 7.66 -4.17 11.53
CA LEU A 25 8.13 -4.89 12.71
C LEU A 25 8.80 -6.24 12.39
N PRO A 26 8.20 -7.16 11.60
CA PRO A 26 8.83 -8.45 11.28
C PRO A 26 10.15 -8.31 10.51
N HIS A 27 10.26 -7.28 9.67
CA HIS A 27 11.50 -7.00 8.92
C HIS A 27 12.63 -6.54 9.84
N TYR A 28 12.33 -5.72 10.86
CA TYR A 28 13.32 -5.29 11.84
C TYR A 28 13.72 -6.41 12.79
N ASP A 29 12.77 -7.25 13.21
CA ASP A 29 13.04 -8.45 14.02
C ASP A 29 13.97 -9.42 13.25
N ALA A 30 13.73 -9.65 11.95
CA ALA A 30 14.53 -10.56 11.13
C ALA A 30 16.01 -10.21 11.05
N ILE A 31 16.35 -8.92 11.17
CA ILE A 31 17.73 -8.42 11.14
C ILE A 31 18.25 -7.99 12.51
N ASN A 32 17.49 -8.23 13.59
CA ASN A 32 17.79 -7.78 14.96
C ASN A 32 18.17 -6.29 15.05
N ALA A 33 17.55 -5.43 14.23
CA ALA A 33 18.01 -4.05 14.06
C ALA A 33 17.51 -3.09 15.16
N VAL A 34 16.42 -3.39 15.84
CA VAL A 34 15.81 -2.49 16.83
C VAL A 34 15.24 -3.27 18.01
N ASP A 35 15.61 -2.89 19.22
CA ASP A 35 14.88 -3.28 20.43
C ASP A 35 13.82 -2.20 20.74
N ILE A 36 12.57 -2.59 20.56
CA ILE A 36 11.39 -1.72 20.65
C ILE A 36 10.78 -1.75 22.05
N GLY A 37 11.28 -2.66 22.91
CA GLY A 37 10.96 -2.76 24.32
C GLY A 37 9.48 -2.60 24.64
N PHE A 38 9.19 -1.64 25.52
CA PHE A 38 7.85 -1.34 26.03
C PHE A 38 6.81 -1.04 24.94
N PHE A 39 7.21 -0.46 23.80
CA PHE A 39 6.27 -0.07 22.74
C PHE A 39 5.88 -1.21 21.80
N ARG A 40 6.53 -2.38 21.92
CA ARG A 40 6.27 -3.53 21.04
C ARG A 40 4.80 -3.92 21.01
N GLY A 41 4.19 -4.10 22.18
CA GLY A 41 2.78 -4.49 22.28
C GLY A 41 1.83 -3.46 21.66
N PHE A 42 2.16 -2.16 21.70
CA PHE A 42 1.37 -1.15 21.01
C PHE A 42 1.50 -1.25 19.49
N ILE A 43 2.71 -1.49 18.97
CA ILE A 43 2.95 -1.63 17.53
C ILE A 43 2.28 -2.90 16.97
N GLU A 44 2.31 -4.01 17.72
CA GLU A 44 1.65 -5.27 17.35
C GLU A 44 0.12 -5.13 17.21
N LEU A 45 -0.49 -4.17 17.92
CA LEU A 45 -1.90 -3.80 17.77
C LEU A 45 -2.19 -2.91 16.54
N GLY A 46 -1.19 -2.61 15.71
CA GLY A 46 -1.34 -1.74 14.54
C GLY A 46 -2.28 -2.26 13.45
N TYR A 47 -2.71 -3.53 13.52
CA TYR A 47 -3.79 -4.04 12.68
C TYR A 47 -5.10 -3.26 12.87
N PHE A 48 -5.40 -2.77 14.08
CA PHE A 48 -6.55 -1.89 14.33
C PHE A 48 -6.43 -0.54 13.59
N GLY A 49 -5.20 -0.08 13.38
CA GLY A 49 -4.93 1.13 12.61
C GLY A 49 -5.40 1.01 11.16
N VAL A 50 -5.43 -0.20 10.61
CA VAL A 50 -5.88 -0.48 9.23
C VAL A 50 -7.35 -0.12 9.07
N ASP A 51 -8.22 -0.64 9.94
CA ASP A 51 -9.66 -0.40 9.90
C ASP A 51 -9.98 1.10 10.06
N VAL A 52 -9.34 1.75 11.05
CA VAL A 52 -9.54 3.18 11.31
C VAL A 52 -9.08 4.01 10.10
N PHE A 53 -7.90 3.71 9.54
CA PHE A 53 -7.38 4.43 8.38
C PHE A 53 -8.30 4.31 7.16
N PHE A 54 -8.82 3.11 6.89
CA PHE A 54 -9.71 2.86 5.76
C PHE A 54 -11.07 3.54 5.93
N VAL A 55 -11.68 3.47 7.11
CA VAL A 55 -12.95 4.15 7.40
C VAL A 55 -12.81 5.67 7.24
N LEU A 56 -11.76 6.28 7.80
CA LEU A 56 -11.54 7.72 7.69
C LEU A 56 -11.23 8.15 6.25
N SER A 57 -10.45 7.36 5.52
CA SER A 57 -10.13 7.63 4.11
C SER A 57 -11.38 7.51 3.24
N GLY A 58 -12.22 6.49 3.48
CA GLY A 58 -13.51 6.29 2.82
C GLY A 58 -14.48 7.44 3.11
N TYR A 59 -14.55 7.90 4.36
CA TYR A 59 -15.36 9.06 4.76
C TYR A 59 -14.96 10.34 4.01
N VAL A 60 -13.67 10.67 3.99
CA VAL A 60 -13.16 11.86 3.27
C VAL A 60 -13.46 11.76 1.77
N LEU A 61 -13.31 10.56 1.21
CA LEU A 61 -13.56 10.31 -0.20
C LEU A 61 -15.05 10.46 -0.55
N ALA A 62 -15.92 9.81 0.21
CA ALA A 62 -17.37 9.91 0.06
C ALA A 62 -17.83 11.36 0.16
N ARG A 63 -17.36 12.10 1.16
CA ARG A 63 -17.67 13.53 1.33
C ARG A 63 -17.28 14.36 0.11
N SER A 64 -16.12 14.09 -0.50
CA SER A 64 -15.70 14.79 -1.72
C SER A 64 -16.62 14.47 -2.90
N TYR A 65 -17.05 13.21 -3.03
CA TYR A 65 -17.93 12.79 -4.11
C TYR A 65 -19.37 13.27 -3.94
N PHE A 66 -19.93 13.26 -2.74
CA PHE A 66 -21.29 13.80 -2.49
C PHE A 66 -21.37 15.31 -2.69
N SER A 67 -20.27 16.03 -2.55
CA SER A 67 -20.22 17.48 -2.78
C SER A 67 -20.16 17.88 -4.26
N GLU A 68 -19.90 16.94 -5.18
CA GLU A 68 -19.71 17.22 -6.60
C GLU A 68 -20.69 16.37 -7.43
N LYS A 69 -21.44 16.98 -8.37
CA LYS A 69 -22.17 16.19 -9.37
C LYS A 69 -21.15 15.50 -10.28
N ILE A 70 -20.95 14.20 -10.09
CA ILE A 70 -20.03 13.41 -10.91
C ILE A 70 -20.71 13.11 -12.24
N SER A 71 -20.17 13.65 -13.33
CA SER A 71 -20.52 13.22 -14.69
C SER A 71 -19.72 11.96 -15.05
N PRO A 72 -20.23 11.09 -15.95
CA PRO A 72 -19.49 9.89 -16.38
C PRO A 72 -18.06 10.15 -16.88
N PRO A 73 -17.76 11.22 -17.64
CA PRO A 73 -16.39 11.54 -18.05
C PRO A 73 -15.48 11.86 -16.85
N LYS A 74 -15.99 12.62 -15.87
CA LYS A 74 -15.25 13.00 -14.67
C LYS A 74 -15.00 11.82 -13.74
N PHE A 75 -15.91 10.84 -13.71
CA PHE A 75 -15.69 9.58 -13.01
C PHE A 75 -14.50 8.82 -13.61
N LEU A 76 -14.45 8.68 -14.94
CA LEU A 76 -13.35 8.01 -15.65
C LEU A 76 -12.00 8.69 -15.37
N GLU A 77 -11.95 10.02 -15.41
CA GLU A 77 -10.75 10.80 -15.08
C GLU A 77 -10.23 10.46 -13.67
N VAL A 78 -11.12 10.45 -12.66
CA VAL A 78 -10.73 10.14 -11.27
C VAL A 78 -10.26 8.69 -11.10
N VAL A 79 -10.86 7.75 -11.82
CA VAL A 79 -10.42 6.34 -11.79
C VAL A 79 -9.07 6.18 -12.47
N LEU A 80 -8.86 6.79 -13.64
CA LEU A 80 -7.59 6.75 -14.36
C LEU A 80 -6.47 7.38 -13.54
N ASP A 81 -6.72 8.51 -12.88
CA ASP A 81 -5.77 9.15 -11.97
C ASP A 81 -5.30 8.21 -10.85
N ARG A 82 -6.21 7.37 -10.34
CA ARG A 82 -5.88 6.38 -9.30
C ARG A 82 -5.09 5.22 -9.87
N LEU A 83 -5.50 4.69 -11.02
CA LEU A 83 -4.80 3.60 -11.69
C LEU A 83 -3.37 4.01 -12.04
N ILE A 84 -3.17 5.21 -12.61
CA ILE A 84 -1.84 5.73 -12.93
C ILE A 84 -0.99 5.83 -11.66
N LYS A 85 -1.54 6.36 -10.55
CA LYS A 85 -0.81 6.46 -9.27
C LYS A 85 -0.43 5.12 -8.65
N ILE A 86 -1.14 4.03 -8.96
CA ILE A 86 -0.83 2.68 -8.47
C ILE A 86 0.12 1.96 -9.43
N TYR A 87 -0.24 1.89 -10.70
CA TYR A 87 0.46 1.08 -11.70
C TYR A 87 1.80 1.69 -12.15
N VAL A 88 1.92 3.01 -12.26
CA VAL A 88 3.18 3.62 -12.72
C VAL A 88 4.33 3.40 -11.73
N PRO A 89 4.19 3.72 -10.43
CA PRO A 89 5.25 3.40 -9.46
C PRO A 89 5.50 1.89 -9.36
N TYR A 90 4.44 1.08 -9.42
CA TYR A 90 4.58 -0.37 -9.42
C TYR A 90 5.43 -0.88 -10.59
N TRP A 91 5.13 -0.46 -11.82
CA TRP A 91 5.88 -0.89 -13.00
C TRP A 91 7.32 -0.43 -12.98
N ILE A 92 7.62 0.77 -12.45
CA ILE A 92 9.01 1.22 -12.26
C ILE A 92 9.76 0.25 -11.34
N VAL A 93 9.18 -0.10 -10.19
CA VAL A 93 9.81 -1.04 -9.26
C VAL A 93 9.87 -2.44 -9.87
N PHE A 94 8.82 -2.91 -10.54
CA PHE A 94 8.80 -4.21 -11.21
C PHE A 94 9.88 -4.33 -12.27
N ILE A 95 10.01 -3.34 -13.15
CA ILE A 95 11.07 -3.28 -14.19
C ILE A 95 12.44 -3.28 -13.53
N ALA A 96 12.65 -2.48 -12.48
CA ALA A 96 13.89 -2.49 -11.72
C ALA A 96 14.18 -3.89 -11.14
N THR A 97 13.19 -4.55 -10.55
CA THR A 97 13.36 -5.89 -9.98
C THR A 97 13.74 -6.93 -11.03
N ILE A 98 13.08 -6.96 -12.20
CA ILE A 98 13.39 -7.95 -13.25
C ILE A 98 14.70 -7.64 -14.00
N THR A 99 15.25 -6.43 -13.90
CA THR A 99 16.50 -6.05 -14.60
C THR A 99 17.70 -6.05 -13.67
N VAL A 100 17.58 -5.44 -12.49
CA VAL A 100 18.67 -5.26 -11.52
C VAL A 100 18.97 -6.56 -10.77
N LEU A 101 17.96 -7.32 -10.33
CA LEU A 101 18.22 -8.55 -9.56
C LEU A 101 18.97 -9.62 -10.36
N PRO A 102 18.61 -9.92 -11.63
CA PRO A 102 19.40 -10.85 -12.43
C PRO A 102 20.81 -10.33 -12.74
N TRP A 103 20.97 -9.02 -12.91
CA TRP A 103 22.28 -8.40 -13.11
C TRP A 103 23.18 -8.56 -11.86
N LEU A 104 22.61 -8.53 -10.66
CA LEU A 104 23.29 -8.83 -9.40
C LEU A 104 23.48 -10.34 -9.14
N GLY A 105 23.06 -11.21 -10.07
CA GLY A 105 23.21 -12.66 -9.95
C GLY A 105 22.17 -13.34 -9.05
N TRP A 106 21.08 -12.67 -8.66
CA TRP A 106 20.01 -13.27 -7.85
C TRP A 106 19.08 -14.13 -8.73
N PRO A 107 18.97 -15.46 -8.50
CA PRO A 107 18.29 -16.39 -9.39
C PRO A 107 16.76 -16.49 -9.18
N GLU A 108 16.14 -15.57 -8.43
CA GLU A 108 14.77 -15.73 -7.89
C GLU A 108 13.63 -15.64 -8.92
N LEU A 109 13.89 -15.32 -10.19
CA LEU A 109 12.84 -15.16 -11.21
C LEU A 109 12.36 -16.48 -11.84
N ARG A 110 13.06 -17.60 -11.63
CA ARG A 110 12.86 -18.85 -12.39
C ARG A 110 11.48 -19.49 -12.21
N ASN A 111 10.80 -19.22 -11.09
CA ASN A 111 9.48 -19.78 -10.75
C ASN A 111 8.43 -18.69 -10.52
N LYS A 112 8.65 -17.47 -11.04
CA LYS A 112 7.77 -16.33 -10.82
C LYS A 112 6.88 -16.08 -12.04
N GLU A 113 5.61 -15.77 -11.80
CA GLU A 113 4.69 -15.44 -12.89
C GLU A 113 4.81 -13.98 -13.31
N ILE A 114 5.60 -13.76 -14.36
CA ILE A 114 5.92 -12.42 -14.87
C ILE A 114 4.66 -11.72 -15.39
N VAL A 115 3.80 -12.42 -16.15
CA VAL A 115 2.59 -11.84 -16.75
C VAL A 115 1.59 -11.40 -15.69
N ASN A 116 1.34 -12.22 -14.68
CA ASN A 116 0.41 -11.87 -13.61
C ASN A 116 0.97 -10.79 -12.68
N SER A 117 2.30 -10.67 -12.58
CA SER A 117 2.94 -9.56 -11.88
C SER A 117 2.63 -8.23 -12.57
N VAL A 118 2.72 -8.13 -13.90
CA VAL A 118 2.40 -6.88 -14.64
C VAL A 118 1.03 -6.30 -14.27
N PHE A 119 0.03 -7.17 -14.06
CA PHE A 119 -1.34 -6.77 -13.75
C PHE A 119 -1.67 -6.71 -12.26
N LEU A 120 -0.71 -7.00 -11.36
CA LEU A 120 -0.98 -7.21 -9.93
C LEU A 120 -2.06 -8.28 -9.69
N ALA A 121 -2.18 -9.25 -10.60
CA ALA A 121 -3.18 -10.29 -10.55
C ALA A 121 -2.73 -11.41 -9.62
N THR A 122 -2.97 -11.23 -8.31
CA THR A 122 -2.66 -12.25 -7.31
C THR A 122 -3.68 -13.39 -7.40
N ASN A 123 -3.25 -14.57 -7.83
CA ASN A 123 -4.00 -15.81 -7.64
C ASN A 123 -3.44 -16.56 -6.43
N VAL A 124 -4.33 -17.17 -5.63
CA VAL A 124 -3.99 -18.01 -4.47
C VAL A 124 -3.22 -19.24 -4.98
N GLY A 125 -1.90 -19.12 -5.12
CA GLY A 125 -1.03 -20.16 -5.69
C GLY A 125 0.16 -19.64 -6.50
N ASN A 126 0.12 -18.40 -6.98
CA ASN A 126 1.14 -17.88 -7.88
C ASN A 126 2.14 -16.97 -7.14
N LEU A 127 3.43 -17.33 -7.23
CA LEU A 127 4.51 -16.49 -6.73
C LEU A 127 4.72 -15.33 -7.71
N LEU A 128 4.15 -14.17 -7.41
CA LEU A 128 4.48 -12.93 -8.11
C LEU A 128 5.96 -12.57 -7.90
N VAL A 129 6.52 -11.84 -8.86
CA VAL A 129 7.89 -11.30 -8.77
C VAL A 129 8.01 -10.38 -7.55
N ILE A 130 7.02 -9.52 -7.36
CA ILE A 130 6.86 -8.70 -6.15
C ILE A 130 5.57 -9.19 -5.48
N PRO A 131 5.67 -10.00 -4.42
CA PRO A 131 4.47 -10.43 -3.70
C PRO A 131 3.85 -9.22 -3.00
N PRO A 132 2.52 -9.19 -2.88
CA PRO A 132 1.88 -8.22 -2.01
C PRO A 132 2.29 -8.47 -0.55
N VAL A 133 2.41 -7.39 0.22
CA VAL A 133 2.86 -7.43 1.62
C VAL A 133 1.70 -7.67 2.59
N TRP A 134 0.47 -7.91 2.09
CA TRP A 134 -0.72 -8.13 2.91
C TRP A 134 -0.93 -9.60 3.32
N PHE A 135 0.14 -10.29 3.72
CA PHE A 135 0.13 -11.67 4.25
C PHE A 135 0.96 -11.79 5.52
#